data_AF-A0A1S2M7E4-F1
#
_entry.id   AF-A0A1S2M7E4-F1
#
_cell.length_a   1.000
_cell.length_b   1.000
_cell.length_c   1.000
_cell.angle_alpha   90.00
_cell.angle_beta   90.00
_cell.angle_gamma   90.00
#
_symmetry.space_group_name_H-M   'P 1'
#
loop_
_entity.id
_entity.type
_entity.pdbx_description
1 polymer ?
#
loop_
_entity_poly.entity_id
_entity_poly.type
_entity_poly.pdbx_seq_one_letter_code
_entity_poly.pdbx_strand_id
1 'polypeptide(L)'
;MFKKALFFLIMLLFMTLLGGCSSSPSKEISYAAILIANETEYYSQGEIKDDEFTLGEKIGEVQKKVAIEVRPKEDFSSNFLEVGEEIYSSNEDSKVIIVKRENGDYLKFTEKGNNKDKD
;
A
#
# COMPACT_ATOMS: atom_id res chain seq x y z
N MET A 1 -29.77 28.19 -50.07
CA MET A 1 -28.94 28.35 -48.85
C MET A 1 -28.92 27.10 -47.94
N PHE A 2 -29.84 26.13 -48.10
CA PHE A 2 -29.94 24.93 -47.23
C PHE A 2 -28.91 23.80 -47.47
N LYS A 3 -28.29 23.69 -48.66
CA LYS A 3 -27.30 22.63 -48.95
C LYS A 3 -25.97 22.80 -48.20
N LYS A 4 -25.59 24.03 -47.87
CA LYS A 4 -24.38 24.33 -47.09
C LYS A 4 -24.56 23.99 -45.60
N ALA A 5 -25.75 24.22 -45.06
CA ALA A 5 -26.08 23.89 -43.67
C ALA A 5 -26.07 22.37 -43.40
N LEU A 6 -26.56 21.57 -44.36
CA LEU A 6 -26.54 20.10 -44.24
C LEU A 6 -25.11 19.52 -44.26
N PHE A 7 -24.20 20.12 -45.02
CA PHE A 7 -22.80 19.70 -45.08
C PHE A 7 -22.04 20.00 -43.78
N PHE A 8 -22.32 21.14 -43.15
CA PHE A 8 -21.75 21.51 -41.84
C PHE A 8 -22.26 20.60 -40.71
N LEU A 9 -23.53 20.17 -40.75
CA LEU A 9 -24.10 19.28 -39.73
C LEU A 9 -23.48 17.86 -39.79
N ILE A 10 -23.22 17.35 -40.99
CA ILE A 10 -22.56 16.05 -41.19
C ILE A 10 -21.09 16.10 -40.73
N MET A 11 -20.38 17.21 -40.99
CA MET A 11 -18.99 17.37 -40.56
C MET A 11 -18.86 17.45 -39.03
N LEU A 12 -19.81 18.06 -38.32
CA LEU A 12 -19.82 18.16 -36.86
C LEU A 12 -20.07 16.79 -36.19
N LEU A 13 -20.85 15.92 -36.83
CA LEU A 13 -21.17 14.58 -36.31
C LEU A 13 -19.94 13.64 -36.32
N PHE A 14 -19.05 13.79 -37.32
CA PHE A 14 -17.84 12.96 -37.44
C PHE A 14 -16.74 13.30 -36.42
N MET A 15 -16.75 14.49 -35.82
CA MET A 15 -15.71 14.91 -34.87
C MET A 15 -15.86 14.33 -33.45
N THR A 16 -17.01 13.75 -33.13
CA THR A 16 -17.29 13.24 -31.76
C THR A 16 -16.86 11.79 -31.53
N LEU A 17 -16.36 11.10 -32.56
CA LEU A 17 -16.02 9.66 -32.49
C LEU A 17 -14.54 9.36 -32.19
N LEU A 18 -13.70 10.37 -31.94
CA LEU A 18 -12.26 10.18 -31.68
C LEU A 18 -11.82 10.45 -30.23
N GLY A 19 -12.76 10.63 -29.30
CA GLY A 19 -12.49 10.70 -27.86
C GLY A 19 -12.27 9.32 -27.23
N GLY A 20 -11.39 8.50 -27.80
CA GLY A 20 -10.96 7.24 -27.20
C GLY A 20 -10.03 7.52 -26.01
N CYS A 21 -10.47 7.20 -24.80
CA CYS A 21 -9.67 7.28 -23.59
C CYS A 21 -8.39 6.43 -23.75
N SER A 22 -7.24 7.08 -23.91
CA SER A 22 -5.93 6.43 -23.88
C SER A 22 -5.45 6.27 -22.44
N SER A 23 -6.21 5.55 -21.61
CA SER A 23 -5.66 4.99 -20.38
C SER A 23 -4.82 3.78 -20.76
N SER A 24 -3.58 4.04 -21.20
CA SER A 24 -2.54 3.01 -21.15
C SER A 24 -2.41 2.58 -19.69
N PRO A 25 -2.70 1.32 -19.32
CA PRO A 25 -2.33 0.84 -18.01
C PRO A 25 -0.80 0.78 -18.02
N SER A 26 -0.14 1.80 -17.46
CA SER A 26 1.18 1.59 -16.90
C SER A 26 1.03 0.41 -15.96
N LYS A 27 1.75 -0.68 -16.23
CA LYS A 27 1.83 -1.80 -15.30
C LYS A 27 2.58 -1.28 -14.06
N GLU A 28 1.88 -0.62 -13.16
CA GLU A 28 2.42 -0.30 -11.85
C GLU A 28 2.62 -1.63 -11.13
N ILE A 29 3.89 -2.01 -10.97
CA ILE A 29 4.24 -3.20 -10.23
C ILE A 29 4.05 -2.85 -8.76
N SER A 30 2.95 -3.34 -8.17
CA SER A 30 2.67 -3.19 -6.74
C SER A 30 3.31 -4.35 -5.97
N TYR A 31 4.23 -4.02 -5.07
CA TYR A 31 4.85 -4.98 -4.15
C TYR A 31 4.23 -4.83 -2.75
N ALA A 32 3.98 -5.96 -2.09
CA ALA A 32 3.54 -5.94 -0.70
C ALA A 32 4.68 -5.45 0.21
N ALA A 33 4.37 -4.58 1.17
CA ALA A 33 5.28 -4.21 2.24
C ALA A 33 5.27 -5.30 3.33
N ILE A 34 6.42 -5.92 3.56
CA ILE A 34 6.61 -7.10 4.39
C ILE A 34 7.62 -6.80 5.50
N LEU A 35 7.34 -7.31 6.70
CA LEU A 35 8.25 -7.32 7.85
C LEU A 35 8.29 -8.74 8.42
N ILE A 36 9.49 -9.28 8.68
CA ILE A 36 9.67 -10.48 9.49
C ILE A 36 10.01 -10.04 10.91
N ALA A 37 9.26 -10.51 11.90
CA ALA A 37 9.53 -10.26 13.32
C ALA A 37 9.13 -11.46 14.16
N ASN A 38 10.01 -11.90 15.07
CA ASN A 38 9.90 -13.14 15.84
C ASN A 38 9.55 -14.35 14.95
N GLU A 39 10.25 -14.50 13.82
CA GLU A 39 10.04 -15.58 12.83
C GLU A 39 8.67 -15.56 12.12
N THR A 40 7.83 -14.57 12.38
CA THR A 40 6.51 -14.39 11.77
C THR A 40 6.56 -13.32 10.68
N GLU A 41 5.87 -13.59 9.57
CA GLU A 41 5.76 -12.66 8.44
C GLU A 41 4.49 -11.81 8.54
N TYR A 42 4.69 -10.49 8.54
CA TYR A 42 3.63 -9.50 8.62
C TYR A 42 3.56 -8.63 7.35
N TYR A 43 2.36 -8.16 7.04
CA TYR A 43 2.07 -7.33 5.88
C TYR A 43 1.51 -5.98 6.33
N SER A 44 1.97 -4.90 5.70
CA SER A 44 1.44 -3.56 5.98
C SER A 44 -0.04 -3.46 5.60
N GLN A 45 -0.82 -2.89 6.51
CA GLN A 45 -2.23 -2.54 6.33
C GLN A 45 -2.44 -1.03 6.21
N GLY A 46 -1.34 -0.26 6.17
CA GLY A 46 -1.33 1.19 6.10
C GLY A 46 -1.10 1.88 7.45
N GLU A 47 -1.21 3.19 7.43
CA GLU A 47 -1.11 4.04 8.61
C GLU A 47 -2.27 3.80 9.58
N ILE A 48 -1.93 3.79 10.86
CA ILE A 48 -2.90 3.78 11.96
C ILE A 48 -3.50 5.17 12.07
N LYS A 49 -4.83 5.25 12.04
CA LYS A 49 -5.54 6.48 12.40
C LYS A 49 -5.75 6.50 13.91
N ASP A 50 -5.79 7.70 14.49
CA ASP A 50 -5.89 7.90 15.94
C ASP A 50 -6.95 6.98 16.58
N ASP A 51 -6.58 6.41 17.73
CA ASP A 51 -7.39 5.51 18.57
C ASP A 51 -7.70 4.09 18.01
N GLU A 52 -7.14 3.66 16.88
CA GLU A 52 -7.37 2.28 16.39
C GLU A 52 -6.64 1.22 17.25
N PHE A 53 -5.43 1.56 17.75
CA PHE A 53 -4.60 0.67 18.56
C PHE A 53 -3.77 1.44 19.59
N THR A 54 -3.42 0.77 20.69
CA THR A 54 -2.43 1.24 21.64
C THR A 54 -1.15 0.42 21.57
N LEU A 55 0.00 1.09 21.74
CA LEU A 55 1.31 0.44 21.73
C LEU A 55 1.44 -0.48 22.96
N GLY A 56 1.79 -1.73 22.71
CA GLY A 56 2.24 -2.68 23.73
C GLY A 56 3.74 -2.57 23.98
N GLU A 57 4.37 -3.73 24.19
CA GLU A 57 5.81 -3.82 24.44
C GLU A 57 6.61 -3.57 23.17
N LYS A 58 7.77 -2.91 23.31
CA LYS A 58 8.77 -2.85 22.23
C LYS A 58 9.38 -4.23 22.06
N ILE A 59 9.13 -4.86 20.91
CA ILE A 59 9.62 -6.21 20.60
C ILE A 59 10.93 -6.19 19.82
N GLY A 60 11.28 -5.08 19.17
CA GLY A 60 12.54 -4.94 18.45
C GLY A 60 12.65 -3.65 17.65
N GLU A 61 13.62 -3.65 16.75
CA GLU A 61 13.87 -2.60 15.75
C GLU A 61 14.21 -3.29 14.44
N VAL A 62 13.89 -2.66 13.30
CA VAL A 62 14.30 -3.18 11.99
C VAL A 62 15.82 -3.19 11.89
N GLN A 63 16.40 -4.37 11.67
CA GLN A 63 17.85 -4.57 11.60
C GLN A 63 18.38 -4.61 10.16
N LYS A 64 17.51 -4.94 9.20
CA LYS A 64 17.90 -5.11 7.79
C LYS A 64 16.81 -4.70 6.83
N LYS A 65 17.18 -3.87 5.86
CA LYS A 65 16.36 -3.57 4.68
C LYS A 65 16.82 -4.38 3.47
N VAL A 66 15.87 -4.96 2.75
CA VAL A 66 16.10 -5.60 1.44
C VAL A 66 15.42 -4.78 0.33
N ALA A 67 15.70 -5.10 -0.94
CA ALA A 67 15.05 -4.45 -2.06
C ALA A 67 13.52 -4.68 -2.05
N ILE A 68 12.75 -3.73 -2.60
CA ILE A 68 11.29 -3.70 -2.49
C ILE A 68 10.62 -4.95 -3.10
N GLU A 69 11.20 -5.51 -4.16
CA GLU A 69 10.76 -6.71 -4.85
C GLU A 69 11.21 -8.02 -4.17
N VAL A 70 12.12 -7.93 -3.19
CA VAL A 70 12.70 -9.09 -2.50
C VAL A 70 11.91 -9.38 -1.23
N ARG A 71 11.47 -10.63 -1.07
CA ARG A 71 10.85 -11.10 0.18
C ARG A 71 11.93 -11.22 1.27
N PRO A 72 11.79 -10.53 2.42
CA PRO A 72 12.70 -10.68 3.55
C PRO A 72 12.61 -12.11 4.15
N LYS A 73 13.69 -12.55 4.81
CA LYS A 73 13.81 -13.93 5.36
C LYS A 73 14.43 -14.00 6.76
N GLU A 74 15.16 -12.96 7.15
CA GLU A 74 15.83 -12.89 8.45
C GLU A 74 14.91 -12.18 9.45
N ASP A 75 15.05 -12.49 10.72
CA ASP A 75 14.26 -11.82 11.74
C ASP A 75 14.58 -10.32 11.80
N PHE A 76 13.56 -9.51 12.08
CA PHE A 76 13.62 -8.04 12.04
C PHE A 76 14.11 -7.46 10.72
N SER A 77 13.73 -8.08 9.60
CA SER A 77 14.04 -7.57 8.26
C SER A 77 12.79 -7.19 7.46
N SER A 78 12.92 -6.16 6.61
CA SER A 78 11.81 -5.63 5.81
C SER A 78 12.24 -5.24 4.40
N ASN A 79 11.31 -5.29 3.44
CA ASN A 79 11.49 -4.74 2.08
C ASN A 79 10.98 -3.30 1.94
N PHE A 80 10.45 -2.71 3.01
CA PHE A 80 9.76 -1.42 2.99
C PHE A 80 10.25 -0.47 4.09
N LEU A 81 10.43 -0.99 5.30
CA LEU A 81 10.83 -0.22 6.48
C LEU A 81 12.32 0.13 6.47
N GLU A 82 12.67 1.24 7.10
CA GLU A 82 14.07 1.66 7.29
C GLU A 82 14.69 0.98 8.51
N VAL A 83 16.01 0.82 8.50
CA VAL A 83 16.77 0.29 9.64
C VAL A 83 16.64 1.24 10.83
N GLY A 84 16.34 0.70 12.02
CA GLY A 84 16.14 1.47 13.25
C GLY A 84 14.68 1.83 13.56
N GLU A 85 13.75 1.61 12.63
CA GLU A 85 12.33 1.81 12.92
C GLU A 85 11.85 0.81 14.00
N GLU A 86 11.15 1.33 15.00
CA GLU A 86 10.82 0.59 16.22
C GLU A 86 9.58 -0.28 16.02
N ILE A 87 9.62 -1.52 16.50
CA ILE A 87 8.56 -2.50 16.35
C ILE A 87 7.95 -2.79 17.73
N TYR A 88 6.63 -2.65 17.82
CA TYR A 88 5.83 -2.84 19.02
C TYR A 88 4.76 -3.90 18.81
N SER A 89 4.36 -4.60 19.87
CA SER A 89 3.10 -5.35 19.87
C SER A 89 1.90 -4.41 19.97
N SER A 90 0.70 -4.89 19.60
CA SER A 90 -0.57 -4.26 19.95
C SER A 90 -1.10 -4.83 21.27
N ASN A 91 -1.75 -3.99 22.08
CA ASN A 91 -2.46 -4.46 23.28
C ASN A 91 -3.81 -5.10 22.97
N GLU A 92 -4.37 -4.85 21.78
CA GLU A 92 -5.72 -5.24 21.37
C GLU A 92 -5.74 -6.57 20.60
N ASP A 93 -4.74 -6.82 19.75
CA ASP A 93 -4.66 -8.03 18.94
C ASP A 93 -3.21 -8.52 18.83
N SER A 94 -2.96 -9.73 19.36
CA SER A 94 -1.65 -10.39 19.31
C SER A 94 -1.11 -10.65 17.89
N LYS A 95 -1.97 -10.59 16.87
CA LYS A 95 -1.59 -10.76 15.46
C LYS A 95 -1.32 -9.43 14.75
N VAL A 96 -1.43 -8.32 15.47
CA VAL A 96 -1.10 -6.97 15.01
C VAL A 96 0.20 -6.56 15.66
N ILE A 97 1.13 -6.08 14.84
CA ILE A 97 2.29 -5.33 15.30
C ILE A 97 2.24 -3.92 14.73
N ILE A 98 2.84 -2.99 15.46
CA ILE A 98 2.84 -1.57 15.16
C ILE A 98 4.28 -1.13 14.96
N VAL A 99 4.55 -0.50 13.82
CA VAL A 99 5.88 0.06 13.55
C VAL A 99 5.82 1.56 13.68
N LYS A 100 6.67 2.12 14.55
CA LYS A 100 6.87 3.55 14.67
C LYS A 100 7.97 3.98 13.70
N ARG A 101 7.57 4.78 12.72
CA ARG A 101 8.42 5.34 11.67
C ARG A 101 9.26 6.48 12.23
N GLU A 102 10.38 6.78 11.59
CA GLU A 102 11.25 7.89 12.00
C GLU A 102 10.54 9.26 12.00
N ASN A 103 9.57 9.43 11.10
CA ASN A 103 8.77 10.66 10.99
C ASN A 103 7.69 10.79 12.09
N GLY A 104 7.55 9.79 12.96
CA GLY A 104 6.56 9.76 14.04
C GLY A 104 5.26 9.05 13.69
N ASP A 105 5.07 8.63 12.44
CA ASP A 105 3.88 7.90 12.02
C ASP A 105 3.89 6.45 12.55
N TYR A 106 2.70 5.87 12.68
CA TYR A 106 2.53 4.48 13.09
C TYR A 106 1.91 3.68 11.95
N LEU A 107 2.57 2.57 11.58
CA LEU A 107 2.06 1.64 10.58
C LEU A 107 1.55 0.36 11.23
N LYS A 108 0.40 -0.11 10.76
CA LYS A 108 -0.18 -1.38 11.15
C LYS A 108 0.36 -2.50 10.26
N PHE A 109 0.79 -3.58 10.89
CA PHE A 109 1.23 -4.80 10.21
C PHE A 109 0.49 -6.01 10.78
N THR A 110 0.05 -6.93 9.92
CA THR A 110 -0.72 -8.12 10.32
C THR A 110 -0.21 -9.40 9.68
N GLU A 111 -0.39 -10.51 10.38
CA GLU A 111 -0.12 -11.85 9.84
C GLU A 111 -1.00 -12.18 8.61
N LYS A 112 -0.49 -13.05 7.75
CA LYS A 112 -1.25 -13.58 6.60
C LYS A 112 -2.52 -14.27 7.07
N GLY A 113 -3.69 -13.76 6.65
CA GLY A 113 -5.01 -14.34 6.95
C GLY A 113 -5.91 -13.47 7.82
N ASN A 114 -5.42 -12.31 8.28
CA ASN A 114 -6.23 -11.29 8.96
C ASN A 114 -6.81 -10.22 8.02
N ASN A 115 -6.79 -10.45 6.70
CA ASN A 115 -7.55 -9.63 5.76
C ASN A 115 -9.04 -9.97 5.96
N LYS A 116 -9.67 -9.39 6.99
CA LYS A 116 -11.12 -9.21 6.93
C LYS A 116 -11.34 -8.23 5.79
N ASP A 117 -11.90 -8.78 4.73
CA ASP A 117 -12.29 -8.12 3.50
C ASP A 117 -12.90 -6.75 3.82
N LYS A 118 -12.28 -5.69 3.28
CA LYS A 118 -12.99 -4.45 3.00
C LYS A 118 -13.81 -4.71 1.73
N ASP A 119 -14.94 -5.38 1.92
CA ASP A 119 -16.06 -5.40 0.98
C ASP A 119 -17.14 -4.44 1.47
#